data_AF-A0A2V7IBH7-F1
#
_entry.id   AF-A0A2V7IBH7-F1
#
_cell.length_a   1.000
_cell.length_b   1.000
_cell.length_c   1.000
_cell.angle_alpha   90.00
_cell.angle_beta   90.00
_cell.angle_gamma   90.00
#
_symmetry.space_group_name_H-M   'P 1'
#
loop_
_entity.id
_entity.type
_entity.pdbx_description
1 polymer ?
#
loop_
_entity_poly.entity_id
_entity_poly.type
_entity_poly.pdbx_seq_one_letter_code
_entity_poly.pdbx_strand_id
1 'polypeptide(L)'
;MGLEVAVLAVAMLVMTEGWLLTEARAQVRIGPFLSHFKCYEITPGTALNEPVRLFDQFHGITGPSPGPGQPPQGGEALVVRSPQLLCTPVLVKCRASGVCESFEPDGDTLIDGPISFADHLKCYKVTPSGPPVNERVTLFDQFHPQTVDNGGGGESVTVRTPQLLCAPAQKCRAGEICTRPLP
;
A
#
# COMPACT_ATOMS: atom_id res chain seq x y z
N MET A 1 52.60 30.68 9.54
CA MET A 1 51.88 29.40 9.63
C MET A 1 51.21 29.34 10.98
N GLY A 2 49.88 29.46 11.08
CA GLY A 2 49.19 29.36 12.37
C GLY A 2 47.81 30.02 12.46
N LEU A 3 47.48 30.94 11.56
CA LEU A 3 46.16 31.61 11.56
C LEU A 3 45.17 30.99 10.56
N GLU A 4 45.63 30.22 9.57
CA GLU A 4 44.75 29.52 8.61
C GLU A 4 44.26 28.16 9.11
N VAL A 5 44.85 27.62 10.18
CA VAL A 5 44.48 26.29 10.71
C VAL A 5 43.28 26.37 11.66
N ALA A 6 42.98 27.54 12.24
CA ALA A 6 41.87 27.71 13.19
C ALA A 6 40.50 27.90 12.52
N VAL A 7 40.45 28.40 11.28
CA VAL A 7 39.18 28.59 10.54
C VAL A 7 38.65 27.26 9.98
N LEU A 8 39.53 26.31 9.70
CA LEU A 8 39.15 24.97 9.25
C LEU A 8 38.58 24.09 10.38
N ALA A 9 38.85 24.39 11.65
CA ALA A 9 38.35 23.61 12.78
C ALA A 9 36.93 23.98 13.24
N VAL A 10 36.44 25.18 12.89
CA VAL A 10 35.07 25.63 13.23
C VAL A 10 34.10 25.42 12.05
N ALA A 11 34.59 25.32 10.81
CA ALA A 11 33.78 24.95 9.65
C ALA A 11 33.49 23.43 9.54
N MET A 12 34.20 22.57 10.28
CA MET A 12 33.96 21.12 10.29
C MET A 12 33.01 20.63 11.39
N LEU A 13 32.47 21.52 12.23
CA LEU A 13 31.57 21.14 13.33
C LEU A 13 30.10 21.48 13.09
N VAL A 14 29.72 21.87 11.86
CA VAL A 14 28.31 22.18 11.50
C VAL A 14 27.83 21.42 10.25
N MET A 15 28.62 20.49 9.71
CA MET A 15 28.27 19.80 8.44
C MET A 15 28.08 18.28 8.58
N THR A 16 27.95 17.75 9.80
CA THR A 16 27.65 16.33 10.04
C THR A 16 26.29 16.07 10.70
N GLU A 17 25.52 17.11 11.03
CA GLU A 17 24.14 16.97 11.51
C GLU A 17 23.15 17.41 10.42
N GLY A 18 22.90 16.54 9.45
CA GLY A 18 21.92 16.82 8.40
C GLY A 18 21.54 15.63 7.53
N TRP A 19 22.05 14.43 7.84
CA TRP A 19 21.72 13.20 7.14
C TRP A 19 20.92 12.29 8.07
N LEU A 20 19.82 12.81 8.60
CA LEU A 20 18.67 12.01 8.99
C LEU A 20 17.59 12.21 7.92
N LEU A 21 17.92 11.83 6.68
CA LEU A 21 16.91 11.40 5.73
C LEU A 21 16.51 9.98 6.14
N THR A 22 15.73 9.89 7.22
CA THR A 22 14.83 8.76 7.38
C THR A 22 13.80 8.88 6.27
N GLU A 23 14.12 8.33 5.10
CA GLU A 23 13.08 7.87 4.19
C GLU A 23 12.24 6.88 5.00
N ALA A 24 11.12 7.36 5.55
CA ALA A 24 10.04 6.51 5.99
C ALA A 24 9.46 5.86 4.74
N ARG A 25 10.20 4.90 4.17
CA ARG A 25 9.61 3.86 3.36
C ARG A 25 8.72 3.13 4.34
N ALA A 26 7.43 3.45 4.32
CA ALA A 26 6.42 2.47 4.67
C ALA A 26 6.65 1.31 3.71
N GLN A 27 7.59 0.42 4.09
CA GLN A 27 7.78 -0.85 3.44
C GLN A 27 6.54 -1.64 3.80
N VAL A 28 5.49 -1.50 3.00
CA VAL A 28 4.64 -2.66 2.80
C VAL A 28 5.58 -3.68 2.18
N ARG A 29 6.08 -4.62 2.99
CA ARG A 29 6.73 -5.82 2.50
C ARG A 29 5.65 -6.63 1.80
N ILE A 30 5.28 -6.20 0.60
CA ILE A 30 4.70 -7.09 -0.37
C ILE A 30 5.90 -7.90 -0.83
N GLY A 31 6.17 -9.01 -0.14
CA GLY A 31 7.10 -10.03 -0.63
C GLY A 31 6.71 -10.45 -2.05
N PRO A 32 7.57 -11.19 -2.77
CA PRO A 32 7.36 -11.53 -4.19
C PRO A 32 6.08 -12.32 -4.51
N PHE A 33 5.24 -12.61 -3.51
CA PHE A 33 3.92 -13.21 -3.66
C PHE A 33 2.89 -12.35 -2.92
N LEU A 34 2.09 -11.59 -3.67
CA LEU A 34 0.85 -11.04 -3.11
C LEU A 34 -0.04 -12.22 -2.69
N SER A 35 -0.34 -12.33 -1.39
CA SER A 35 -1.34 -13.28 -0.89
C SER A 35 -2.64 -13.08 -1.65
N HIS A 36 -3.32 -14.16 -2.09
CA HIS A 36 -4.68 -14.01 -2.59
C HIS A 36 -5.55 -13.46 -1.46
N PHE A 37 -6.43 -12.52 -1.76
CA PHE A 37 -7.38 -12.01 -0.78
C PHE A 37 -8.78 -12.52 -1.10
N LYS A 38 -9.48 -12.97 -0.07
CA LYS A 38 -10.91 -13.23 -0.13
C LYS A 38 -11.63 -12.07 0.55
N CYS A 39 -12.45 -11.35 -0.21
CA CYS A 39 -13.24 -10.23 0.28
C CYS A 39 -14.67 -10.67 0.62
N TYR A 40 -15.16 -10.20 1.75
CA TYR A 40 -16.51 -10.40 2.24
C TYR A 40 -17.25 -9.08 2.20
N GLU A 41 -18.49 -9.10 1.73
CA GLU A 41 -19.43 -8.03 2.00
C GLU A 41 -19.62 -7.92 3.52
N ILE A 42 -19.61 -6.69 4.01
CA ILE A 42 -19.92 -6.38 5.40
C ILE A 42 -21.13 -5.45 5.43
N THR A 43 -21.94 -5.56 6.49
CA THR A 43 -22.93 -4.53 6.77
C THR A 43 -22.20 -3.20 6.89
N PRO A 44 -22.53 -2.18 6.06
CA PRO A 44 -21.78 -0.94 6.07
C PRO A 44 -21.85 -0.27 7.43
N GLY A 45 -20.67 0.05 7.99
CA GLY A 45 -20.56 0.89 9.17
C GLY A 45 -20.85 2.37 8.84
N THR A 46 -20.64 3.23 9.84
CA THR A 46 -20.78 4.69 9.68
C THR A 46 -19.92 5.20 8.53
N ALA A 47 -20.50 6.06 7.69
CA ALA A 47 -19.77 6.74 6.64
C ALA A 47 -18.80 7.77 7.23
N LEU A 48 -17.53 7.73 6.81
CA LEU A 48 -16.52 8.68 7.28
C LEU A 48 -16.74 10.08 6.70
N ASN A 49 -17.13 10.14 5.42
CA ASN A 49 -17.26 11.39 4.65
C ASN A 49 -15.96 12.22 4.64
N GLU A 50 -14.83 11.54 4.69
CA GLU A 50 -13.52 12.15 4.83
C GLU A 50 -12.98 12.55 3.45
N PRO A 51 -12.75 13.84 3.16
CA PRO A 51 -12.07 14.26 1.95
C PRO A 51 -10.58 13.94 2.04
N VAL A 52 -10.06 13.19 1.07
CA VAL A 52 -8.64 12.87 0.98
C VAL A 52 -8.11 13.18 -0.42
N ARG A 53 -6.80 13.34 -0.50
CA ARG A 53 -6.06 13.44 -1.76
C ARG A 53 -5.09 12.28 -1.84
N LEU A 54 -5.27 11.41 -2.81
CA LEU A 54 -4.42 10.24 -3.01
C LEU A 54 -3.51 10.45 -4.21
N PHE A 55 -2.34 9.82 -4.15
CA PHE A 55 -1.34 9.83 -5.19
C PHE A 55 -1.00 8.39 -5.53
N ASP A 56 -1.03 8.07 -6.81
CA ASP A 56 -0.70 6.74 -7.33
C ASP A 56 -0.03 6.88 -8.70
N GLN A 57 0.21 5.75 -9.37
CA GLN A 57 0.84 5.73 -10.69
C GLN A 57 0.03 6.43 -11.80
N PHE A 58 -1.27 6.64 -11.59
CA PHE A 58 -2.17 7.32 -12.53
C PHE A 58 -2.37 8.80 -12.17
N HIS A 59 -2.23 9.15 -10.89
CA HIS A 59 -2.36 10.49 -10.36
C HIS A 59 -1.13 10.89 -9.55
N GLY A 60 -0.05 11.20 -10.26
CA GLY A 60 1.24 11.53 -9.65
C GLY A 60 1.26 12.89 -8.94
N ILE A 61 2.36 13.13 -8.25
CA ILE A 61 2.72 14.47 -7.75
C ILE A 61 3.11 15.32 -8.95
N THR A 62 2.50 16.50 -9.06
CA THR A 62 2.81 17.49 -10.10
C THR A 62 3.43 18.72 -9.48
N GLY A 63 4.22 19.47 -10.26
CA GLY A 63 4.76 20.76 -9.84
C GLY A 63 6.04 20.66 -8.98
N PRO A 64 6.58 21.82 -8.56
CA PRO A 64 7.79 21.87 -7.74
C PRO A 64 7.55 21.25 -6.36
N SER A 65 8.62 20.79 -5.72
CA SER A 65 8.56 20.29 -4.33
C SER A 65 7.85 21.33 -3.46
N PRO A 66 6.79 20.95 -2.72
CA PRO A 66 6.09 21.89 -1.87
C PRO A 66 7.06 22.46 -0.82
N GLY A 67 6.84 23.72 -0.44
CA GLY A 67 7.55 24.31 0.70
C GLY A 67 7.20 23.56 2.00
N PRO A 68 7.96 23.81 3.09
CA PRO A 68 7.69 23.19 4.38
C PRO A 68 6.21 23.37 4.80
N GLY A 69 5.53 22.27 5.09
CA GLY A 69 4.14 22.26 5.54
C GLY A 69 3.08 22.39 4.43
N GLN A 70 3.46 22.42 3.15
CA GLN A 70 2.50 22.39 2.04
C GLN A 70 2.30 20.96 1.51
N PRO A 71 1.05 20.56 1.21
CA PRO A 71 0.80 19.29 0.56
C PRO A 71 1.34 19.31 -0.88
N PRO A 72 1.77 18.16 -1.42
CA PRO A 72 2.12 18.04 -2.84
C PRO A 72 0.94 18.44 -3.74
N GLN A 73 1.23 19.05 -4.88
CA GLN A 73 0.21 19.29 -5.91
C GLN A 73 0.02 18.02 -6.77
N GLY A 74 -1.10 17.95 -7.49
CA GLY A 74 -1.49 16.76 -8.25
C GLY A 74 -2.39 15.84 -7.45
N GLY A 75 -2.29 14.53 -7.70
CA GLY A 75 -3.13 13.52 -7.06
C GLY A 75 -4.61 13.61 -7.42
N GLU A 76 -5.38 12.64 -6.95
CA GLU A 76 -6.82 12.58 -7.11
C GLU A 76 -7.52 12.97 -5.79
N ALA A 77 -8.47 13.89 -5.87
CA ALA A 77 -9.32 14.23 -4.74
C ALA A 77 -10.55 13.31 -4.70
N LEU A 78 -10.80 12.69 -3.54
CA LEU A 78 -11.94 11.81 -3.33
C LEU A 78 -12.50 11.94 -1.92
N VAL A 79 -13.74 11.49 -1.73
CA VAL A 79 -14.36 11.39 -0.40
C VAL A 79 -14.48 9.93 0.00
N VAL A 80 -13.88 9.54 1.12
CA VAL A 80 -14.02 8.22 1.73
C VAL A 80 -15.38 8.12 2.41
N ARG A 81 -16.17 7.11 2.05
CA ARG A 81 -17.54 6.90 2.56
C ARG A 81 -17.56 5.79 3.60
N SER A 82 -18.56 4.92 3.55
CA SER A 82 -18.70 3.78 4.46
C SER A 82 -17.83 2.61 4.02
N PRO A 83 -17.36 1.77 4.96
CA PRO A 83 -16.71 0.52 4.63
C PRO A 83 -17.70 -0.45 3.98
N GLN A 84 -17.23 -1.19 2.97
CA GLN A 84 -18.04 -2.09 2.15
C GLN A 84 -17.52 -3.52 2.18
N LEU A 85 -16.20 -3.71 2.26
CA LEU A 85 -15.58 -5.03 2.24
C LEU A 85 -14.57 -5.19 3.36
N LEU A 86 -14.49 -6.43 3.85
CA LEU A 86 -13.36 -6.95 4.62
C LEU A 86 -12.66 -8.01 3.77
N CYS A 87 -11.39 -7.80 3.45
CA CYS A 87 -10.58 -8.75 2.70
C CYS A 87 -9.55 -9.42 3.60
N THR A 88 -9.50 -10.74 3.56
CA THR A 88 -8.59 -11.56 4.37
C THR A 88 -7.62 -12.30 3.48
N PRO A 89 -6.35 -12.48 3.90
CA PRO A 89 -5.40 -13.28 3.14
C PRO A 89 -5.87 -14.74 3.09
N VAL A 90 -5.68 -15.38 1.95
CA VAL A 90 -5.96 -16.79 1.72
C VAL A 90 -4.73 -17.58 2.16
N LEU A 91 -4.91 -18.42 3.18
CA LEU A 91 -3.82 -19.24 3.73
C LEU A 91 -3.53 -20.48 2.89
N VAL A 92 -4.58 -21.07 2.33
CA VAL A 92 -4.52 -22.25 1.49
C VAL A 92 -5.49 -22.08 0.34
N LYS A 93 -4.99 -22.31 -0.87
CA LYS A 93 -5.80 -22.34 -2.10
C LYS A 93 -5.71 -23.72 -2.72
N CYS A 94 -6.85 -24.37 -2.92
CA CYS A 94 -6.92 -25.64 -3.61
C CYS A 94 -7.56 -25.48 -4.98
N ARG A 95 -7.02 -26.19 -5.97
CA ARG A 95 -7.60 -26.32 -7.31
C ARG A 95 -8.57 -27.51 -7.34
N ALA A 96 -9.46 -27.52 -8.31
CA ALA A 96 -10.41 -28.64 -8.51
C ALA A 96 -9.72 -30.00 -8.72
N SER A 97 -8.46 -29.99 -9.19
CA SER A 97 -7.61 -31.18 -9.31
C SER A 97 -7.16 -31.76 -7.96
N GLY A 98 -7.47 -31.11 -6.84
CA GLY A 98 -7.03 -31.51 -5.50
C GLY A 98 -5.65 -30.98 -5.11
N VAL A 99 -4.95 -30.28 -6.01
CA VAL A 99 -3.66 -29.64 -5.69
C VAL A 99 -3.92 -28.41 -4.83
N CYS A 100 -3.32 -28.38 -3.64
CA CYS A 100 -3.40 -27.26 -2.72
C CYS A 100 -2.04 -26.56 -2.61
N GLU A 101 -2.07 -25.24 -2.65
CA GLU A 101 -0.95 -24.34 -2.46
C GLU A 101 -1.19 -23.65 -1.10
N SER A 102 -0.35 -23.92 -0.10
CA SER A 102 -0.34 -23.21 1.18
C SER A 102 0.67 -22.07 1.14
N PHE A 103 0.29 -20.92 1.70
CA PHE A 103 1.26 -19.88 2.03
C PHE A 103 1.88 -20.24 3.38
N GLU A 104 2.97 -21.00 3.36
CA GLU A 104 3.84 -21.12 4.53
C GLU A 104 4.84 -19.96 4.47
N PRO A 105 4.90 -19.06 5.47
CA PRO A 105 6.03 -18.15 5.56
C PRO A 105 7.28 -19.00 5.70
N ASP A 106 8.21 -18.91 4.75
CA ASP A 106 9.45 -19.71 4.75
C ASP A 106 10.06 -19.73 6.16
N GLY A 107 10.12 -20.93 6.73
CA GLY A 107 10.53 -21.22 8.11
C GLY A 107 12.00 -20.97 8.43
N ASP A 108 12.67 -20.07 7.70
CA ASP A 108 14.06 -19.66 7.92
C ASP A 108 14.23 -18.14 8.07
N THR A 109 13.12 -17.41 8.19
CA THR A 109 13.16 -16.08 8.81
C THR A 109 12.78 -16.21 10.28
N LEU A 110 13.69 -15.79 11.17
CA LEU A 110 13.46 -15.60 12.61
C LEU A 110 12.44 -14.49 12.87
N ILE A 111 11.26 -14.59 12.27
CA ILE A 111 10.05 -13.87 12.66
C ILE A 111 9.10 -14.97 13.13
N ASP A 112 9.22 -15.27 14.41
CA ASP A 112 8.18 -15.92 15.21
C ASP A 112 6.98 -14.95 15.29
N GLY A 113 6.33 -14.77 14.14
CA GLY A 113 5.20 -13.90 13.94
C GLY A 113 4.12 -14.74 13.28
N PRO A 114 3.09 -15.22 14.01
CA PRO A 114 1.92 -15.78 13.37
C PRO A 114 1.42 -14.78 12.34
N ILE A 115 0.92 -15.25 11.19
CA ILE A 115 0.20 -14.43 10.21
C ILE A 115 -0.65 -13.43 10.98
N SER A 116 -0.24 -12.17 10.93
CA SER A 116 -0.70 -11.22 11.92
C SER A 116 -2.16 -10.92 11.63
N PHE A 117 -2.99 -10.79 12.66
CA PHE A 117 -4.34 -10.24 12.52
C PHE A 117 -4.35 -8.84 11.87
N ALA A 118 -3.19 -8.25 11.57
CA ALA A 118 -2.98 -7.01 10.84
C ALA A 118 -2.95 -7.13 9.30
N ASP A 119 -2.92 -8.35 8.72
CA ASP A 119 -2.82 -8.54 7.26
C ASP A 119 -4.19 -8.52 6.56
N HIS A 120 -5.22 -7.95 7.18
CA HIS A 120 -6.51 -7.77 6.54
C HIS A 120 -6.58 -6.41 5.85
N LEU A 121 -7.41 -6.31 4.82
CA LEU A 121 -7.76 -5.03 4.23
C LEU A 121 -9.21 -4.70 4.55
N LYS A 122 -9.46 -3.46 4.95
CA LYS A 122 -10.80 -2.89 5.03
C LYS A 122 -10.95 -1.92 3.87
N CYS A 123 -11.93 -2.19 3.00
CA CYS A 123 -12.16 -1.39 1.81
C CYS A 123 -13.38 -0.49 1.97
N TYR A 124 -13.20 0.78 1.66
CA TYR A 124 -14.20 1.84 1.76
C TYR A 124 -14.68 2.23 0.38
N LYS A 125 -15.99 2.48 0.25
CA LYS A 125 -16.50 3.14 -0.95
C LYS A 125 -15.89 4.54 -1.05
N VAL A 126 -15.49 4.92 -2.25
CA VAL A 126 -15.02 6.28 -2.52
C VAL A 126 -15.94 6.99 -3.49
N THR A 127 -15.97 8.32 -3.38
CA THR A 127 -16.58 9.21 -4.37
C THR A 127 -15.46 10.07 -4.96
N PRO A 128 -14.94 9.72 -6.15
CA PRO A 128 -13.93 10.54 -6.80
C PRO A 128 -14.54 11.85 -7.32
N SER A 129 -13.72 12.90 -7.33
CA SER A 129 -14.13 14.23 -7.80
C SER A 129 -13.56 14.55 -9.20
N GLY A 130 -12.59 13.76 -9.68
CA GLY A 130 -11.93 13.94 -10.97
C GLY A 130 -12.56 13.15 -12.11
N PRO A 131 -12.10 13.40 -13.37
CA PRO A 131 -12.48 12.59 -14.51
C PRO A 131 -11.92 11.15 -14.41
N PRO A 132 -12.48 10.16 -15.13
CA PRO A 132 -11.90 8.83 -15.21
C PRO A 132 -10.50 8.84 -15.85
N VAL A 133 -9.62 7.94 -15.42
CA VAL A 133 -8.24 7.78 -15.91
C VAL A 133 -8.20 7.45 -17.42
N ASN A 134 -8.98 6.46 -17.86
CA ASN A 134 -9.08 5.97 -19.24
C ASN A 134 -7.74 5.48 -19.84
N GLU A 135 -6.89 4.86 -19.03
CA GLU A 135 -5.60 4.31 -19.47
C GLU A 135 -5.69 2.79 -19.71
N ARG A 136 -5.06 2.30 -20.79
CA ARG A 136 -4.97 0.87 -21.08
C ARG A 136 -3.73 0.29 -20.38
N VAL A 137 -3.93 -0.76 -19.59
CA VAL A 137 -2.86 -1.51 -18.93
C VAL A 137 -2.99 -3.01 -19.24
N THR A 138 -1.91 -3.75 -19.06
CA THR A 138 -1.92 -5.22 -19.13
C THR A 138 -1.66 -5.78 -17.75
N LEU A 139 -2.60 -6.56 -17.23
CA LEU A 139 -2.52 -7.19 -15.91
C LEU A 139 -2.02 -8.63 -16.06
N PHE A 140 -1.12 -9.05 -15.17
CA PHE A 140 -0.62 -10.42 -15.12
C PHE A 140 -0.89 -10.99 -13.73
N ASP A 141 -1.47 -12.17 -13.67
CA ASP A 141 -1.71 -12.92 -12.44
C ASP A 141 -1.65 -14.43 -12.72
N GLN A 142 -1.94 -15.28 -11.72
CA GLN A 142 -1.90 -16.72 -11.94
C GLN A 142 -3.01 -17.27 -12.87
N PHE A 143 -4.00 -16.47 -13.22
CA PHE A 143 -5.08 -16.80 -14.15
C PHE A 143 -4.77 -16.30 -15.57
N HIS A 144 -3.97 -15.22 -15.68
CA HIS A 144 -3.44 -14.68 -16.92
C HIS A 144 -1.91 -14.51 -16.82
N PRO A 145 -1.14 -15.61 -16.79
CA PRO A 145 0.30 -15.54 -16.58
C PRO A 145 1.01 -14.91 -17.77
N GLN A 146 2.19 -14.34 -17.51
CA GLN A 146 3.11 -13.95 -18.57
C GLN A 146 3.66 -15.21 -19.24
N THR A 147 3.54 -15.29 -20.55
CA THR A 147 4.17 -16.37 -21.33
C THR A 147 5.59 -15.97 -21.72
N VAL A 148 6.51 -16.93 -21.73
CA VAL A 148 7.96 -16.72 -21.87
C VAL A 148 8.42 -16.15 -23.22
N ASP A 149 7.52 -16.02 -24.19
CA ASP A 149 7.85 -15.50 -25.51
C ASP A 149 7.23 -14.10 -25.73
N ASN A 150 8.10 -13.07 -25.73
CA ASN A 150 7.81 -11.70 -26.19
C ASN A 150 6.72 -10.90 -25.46
N GLY A 151 6.47 -11.16 -24.17
CA GLY A 151 5.47 -10.41 -23.41
C GLY A 151 4.03 -10.74 -23.80
N GLY A 152 3.81 -11.88 -24.46
CA GLY A 152 2.48 -12.46 -24.60
C GLY A 152 1.89 -12.91 -23.26
N GLY A 153 0.56 -13.01 -23.19
CA GLY A 153 -0.19 -13.31 -21.96
C GLY A 153 -0.81 -12.07 -21.32
N GLY A 154 -1.26 -12.22 -20.08
CA GLY A 154 -1.95 -11.14 -19.36
C GLY A 154 -3.34 -10.80 -19.90
N GLU A 155 -4.02 -9.87 -19.22
CA GLU A 155 -5.31 -9.33 -19.59
C GLU A 155 -5.20 -7.82 -19.87
N SER A 156 -5.58 -7.39 -21.08
CA SER A 156 -5.62 -5.95 -21.40
C SER A 156 -6.93 -5.33 -20.92
N VAL A 157 -6.82 -4.39 -19.99
CA VAL A 157 -7.97 -3.69 -19.39
C VAL A 157 -7.83 -2.17 -19.51
N THR A 158 -8.92 -1.45 -19.33
CA THR A 158 -8.91 0.02 -19.23
C THR A 158 -9.18 0.44 -17.79
N VAL A 159 -8.21 1.09 -17.15
CA VAL A 159 -8.37 1.73 -15.84
C VAL A 159 -9.28 2.93 -16.01
N ARG A 160 -10.35 3.00 -15.20
CA ARG A 160 -11.36 4.07 -15.27
C ARG A 160 -11.39 4.88 -13.99
N THR A 161 -12.38 4.63 -13.14
CA THR A 161 -12.69 5.46 -11.98
C THR A 161 -12.50 4.63 -10.72
N PRO A 162 -11.77 5.11 -9.70
CA PRO A 162 -11.60 4.35 -8.46
C PRO A 162 -12.95 4.12 -7.79
N GLN A 163 -13.16 2.90 -7.30
CA GLN A 163 -14.41 2.49 -6.64
C GLN A 163 -14.22 2.25 -5.15
N LEU A 164 -13.05 1.76 -4.76
CA LEU A 164 -12.72 1.38 -3.39
C LEU A 164 -11.33 1.89 -3.00
N LEU A 165 -11.19 2.33 -1.75
CA LEU A 165 -9.91 2.54 -1.08
C LEU A 165 -9.75 1.48 0.00
N CYS A 166 -8.73 0.63 -0.11
CA CYS A 166 -8.44 -0.44 0.85
C CYS A 166 -7.28 -0.04 1.75
N ALA A 167 -7.45 -0.15 3.06
CA ALA A 167 -6.41 0.12 4.06
C ALA A 167 -6.14 -1.13 4.90
N PRO A 168 -4.89 -1.37 5.34
CA PRO A 168 -4.59 -2.39 6.33
C PRO A 168 -5.48 -2.25 7.57
N ALA A 169 -5.91 -3.36 8.11
CA ALA A 169 -6.83 -3.41 9.24
C ALA A 169 -6.47 -4.54 10.18
N GLN A 170 -6.54 -4.23 11.47
CA GLN A 170 -6.57 -5.25 12.51
C GLN A 170 -8.01 -5.70 12.74
N LYS A 171 -8.22 -6.99 13.01
CA LYS A 171 -9.52 -7.52 13.42
C LYS A 171 -9.40 -8.31 14.72
N CYS A 172 -10.45 -8.26 15.51
CA CYS A 172 -10.64 -9.12 16.67
C CYS A 172 -12.03 -9.71 16.55
N ARG A 173 -12.24 -10.92 17.07
CA ARG A 173 -13.59 -11.47 17.13
C ARG A 173 -14.38 -10.76 18.21
N ALA A 174 -15.71 -10.83 18.12
CA ALA A 174 -16.58 -10.31 19.16
C ALA A 174 -16.23 -10.98 20.50
N GLY A 175 -15.99 -10.17 21.53
CA GLY A 175 -15.56 -10.65 22.85
C GLY A 175 -14.04 -10.81 23.03
N GLU A 176 -13.23 -10.61 21.98
CA GLU A 176 -11.76 -10.57 22.09
C GLU A 176 -11.27 -9.13 22.30
N ILE A 177 -10.15 -8.98 23.01
CA ILE A 177 -9.51 -7.67 23.24
C ILE A 177 -8.70 -7.28 21.99
N CYS A 178 -8.99 -6.12 21.43
CA CYS A 178 -8.15 -5.51 20.40
C CYS A 178 -7.00 -4.73 21.03
N THR A 179 -5.76 -5.20 20.85
CA THR A 179 -4.60 -4.34 21.10
C THR A 179 -4.55 -3.29 19.98
N ARG A 180 -4.47 -2.01 20.36
CA ARG A 180 -4.53 -0.87 19.44
C ARG A 180 -3.43 -0.95 18.36
N PRO A 181 -3.68 -0.53 17.11
CA PRO A 181 -2.61 -0.36 16.14
C PRO A 181 -1.58 0.66 16.65
N LEU A 182 -0.30 0.36 16.44
CA LEU A 182 0.74 1.39 16.47
C LEU A 182 0.48 2.38 15.32
N PRO A 183 0.61 3.70 15.57
CA PRO A 183 0.35 4.74 14.58
C PRO A 183 1.27 4.64 13.35
#